data_AF-A0A0M3J7B6-F1
#
_entry.id   AF-A0A0M3J7B6-F1
#
_cell.length_a   1.000
_cell.length_b   1.000
_cell.length_c   1.000
_cell.angle_alpha   90.00
_cell.angle_beta   90.00
_cell.angle_gamma   90.00
#
_symmetry.space_group_name_H-M   'P 1'
#
loop_
_entity.id
_entity.type
_entity.pdbx_description
1 polymer ?
#
loop_
_entity_poly.entity_id
_entity_poly.type
_entity_poly.pdbx_seq_one_letter_code
_entity_poly.pdbx_strand_id
1 'polypeptide(L)'
;LKVAKMHGHLNSDIWSDKGKFDKFIAENHVVVMTAQVFLDLLDHAFFKMEKAALLIFDECHHALGSKHSYRVIMQRYSQLPKNEQPKVLGLTASLINSKTPPSKLEQLLERLELTMNCSIETASDLVSVAKYGAKPREFVLECENFVYDQSEANKKVLSILVSR
;
A
#
# COMPACT_ATOMS: atom_id res chain seq x y z
N LEU A 1 -5.06 -12.50 -21.88
CA LEU A 1 -5.41 -12.09 -20.49
C LEU A 1 -6.36 -10.89 -20.59
N LYS A 2 -7.55 -10.95 -19.99
CA LYS A 2 -8.49 -9.80 -19.98
C LYS A 2 -8.34 -9.05 -18.66
N VAL A 3 -8.07 -7.75 -18.74
CA VAL A 3 -7.77 -6.90 -17.58
C VAL A 3 -8.71 -5.70 -17.59
N ALA A 4 -9.34 -5.42 -16.46
CA ALA A 4 -10.19 -4.24 -16.27
C ALA A 4 -9.73 -3.39 -15.09
N LYS A 5 -10.24 -2.15 -15.01
CA LYS A 5 -9.89 -1.18 -13.96
C LYS A 5 -11.15 -0.54 -13.36
N MET A 6 -11.16 -0.31 -12.05
CA MET A 6 -12.25 0.35 -11.34
C MET A 6 -11.73 1.35 -10.30
N HIS A 7 -12.04 2.64 -10.44
CA HIS A 7 -11.62 3.65 -9.48
C HIS A 7 -12.52 4.90 -9.49
N GLY A 8 -12.84 5.43 -8.31
CA GLY A 8 -13.64 6.66 -8.18
C GLY A 8 -15.06 6.51 -8.77
N HIS A 9 -15.52 7.52 -9.50
CA HIS A 9 -16.83 7.52 -10.16
C HIS A 9 -16.87 6.71 -11.47
N LEU A 10 -15.72 6.26 -11.99
CA LEU A 10 -15.73 5.35 -13.14
C LEU A 10 -16.38 4.03 -12.70
N ASN A 11 -17.39 3.61 -13.45
CA ASN A 11 -18.13 2.35 -13.30
C ASN A 11 -19.29 2.33 -12.30
N SER A 12 -19.87 3.49 -11.93
CA SER A 12 -21.14 3.54 -11.19
C SER A 12 -22.22 2.65 -11.81
N ASP A 13 -22.27 2.61 -13.14
CA ASP A 13 -23.25 1.85 -13.91
C ASP A 13 -23.00 0.34 -13.94
N ILE A 14 -21.78 -0.11 -13.57
CA ILE A 14 -21.40 -1.53 -13.58
C ILE A 14 -21.92 -2.23 -12.32
N TRP A 15 -21.85 -1.56 -11.17
CA TRP A 15 -22.40 -2.07 -9.90
C TRP A 15 -23.72 -1.39 -9.51
N SER A 16 -24.35 -0.62 -10.39
CA SER A 16 -25.75 -0.20 -10.20
C SER A 16 -26.71 -1.39 -10.25
N ASP A 17 -26.29 -2.46 -10.92
CA ASP A 17 -27.02 -3.69 -11.13
C ASP A 17 -26.10 -4.90 -10.90
N LYS A 18 -26.58 -5.87 -10.13
CA LYS A 18 -25.80 -7.06 -9.78
C LYS A 18 -25.47 -7.92 -11.00
N GLY A 19 -26.39 -8.02 -11.97
CA GLY A 19 -26.20 -8.81 -13.19
C GLY A 19 -25.10 -8.25 -14.09
N LYS A 20 -25.06 -6.91 -14.23
CA LYS A 20 -23.97 -6.22 -14.94
C LYS A 20 -22.60 -6.48 -14.28
N PHE A 21 -22.54 -6.38 -12.95
CA PHE A 21 -21.31 -6.65 -12.21
C PHE A 21 -20.85 -8.10 -12.36
N ASP A 22 -21.77 -9.06 -12.22
CA ASP A 22 -21.44 -10.48 -12.35
C ASP A 22 -20.93 -10.81 -13.76
N LYS A 23 -21.53 -10.22 -14.81
CA LYS A 23 -21.02 -10.33 -16.19
C LYS A 23 -19.63 -9.71 -16.34
N PHE A 24 -19.42 -8.52 -15.79
CA PHE A 24 -18.12 -7.84 -15.83
C PHE A 24 -17.02 -8.68 -15.18
N ILE A 25 -17.27 -9.25 -13.98
CA ILE A 25 -16.31 -10.11 -13.30
C ILE A 25 -16.06 -11.40 -14.08
N ALA A 26 -17.11 -12.02 -14.66
CA ALA A 26 -16.96 -13.24 -15.44
C ALA A 26 -16.12 -13.03 -16.72
N GLU A 27 -16.15 -11.84 -17.31
CA GLU A 27 -15.41 -11.52 -18.52
C GLU A 27 -13.95 -11.11 -18.28
N ASN A 28 -13.56 -10.79 -17.03
CA ASN A 28 -12.24 -10.27 -16.72
C ASN A 28 -11.46 -11.19 -15.77
N HIS A 29 -10.22 -11.50 -16.13
CA HIS A 29 -9.36 -12.36 -15.31
C HIS A 29 -8.64 -11.58 -14.21
N VAL A 30 -8.36 -10.29 -14.46
CA VAL A 30 -7.69 -9.40 -13.51
C VAL A 30 -8.48 -8.09 -13.45
N VAL A 31 -8.77 -7.63 -12.24
CA VAL A 31 -9.42 -6.34 -12.02
C VAL A 31 -8.57 -5.52 -11.07
N VAL A 32 -8.11 -4.36 -11.54
CA VAL A 32 -7.34 -3.40 -10.74
C VAL A 32 -8.30 -2.38 -10.17
N MET A 33 -8.31 -2.20 -8.84
CA MET A 33 -9.22 -1.25 -8.22
C MET A 33 -8.63 -0.53 -7.01
N THR A 34 -9.21 0.61 -6.67
CA THR A 34 -8.85 1.29 -5.42
C THR A 34 -9.38 0.51 -4.22
N ALA A 35 -8.69 0.62 -3.09
CA ALA A 35 -9.03 -0.09 -1.87
C ALA A 35 -10.47 0.15 -1.41
N GLN A 36 -10.93 1.40 -1.49
CA GLN A 36 -12.28 1.78 -1.09
C GLN A 36 -13.34 1.15 -2.00
N VAL A 37 -13.13 1.14 -3.32
CA VAL A 37 -14.06 0.49 -4.27
C VAL A 37 -14.20 -1.00 -3.95
N PHE A 38 -13.09 -1.69 -3.68
CA PHE A 38 -13.17 -3.10 -3.30
C PHE A 38 -13.92 -3.31 -1.98
N LEU A 39 -13.67 -2.43 -1.00
CA LEU A 39 -14.37 -2.45 0.27
C LEU A 39 -15.88 -2.30 0.09
N ASP A 40 -16.31 -1.35 -0.73
CA ASP A 40 -17.72 -1.09 -1.03
C ASP A 40 -18.36 -2.30 -1.75
N LEU A 41 -17.65 -2.94 -2.67
CA LEU A 41 -18.13 -4.15 -3.36
C LEU A 41 -18.36 -5.32 -2.39
N LEU A 42 -17.51 -5.46 -1.38
CA LEU A 42 -17.67 -6.47 -0.34
C LEU A 42 -18.85 -6.13 0.59
N ASP A 43 -18.96 -4.87 1.03
CA ASP A 43 -20.01 -4.42 1.95
C ASP A 43 -21.42 -4.52 1.37
N HIS A 44 -21.56 -4.19 0.08
CA HIS A 44 -22.83 -4.30 -0.62
C HIS A 44 -23.07 -5.71 -1.19
N ALA A 45 -22.23 -6.70 -0.82
CA ALA A 45 -22.30 -8.09 -1.29
C ALA A 45 -22.30 -8.24 -2.83
N PHE A 46 -21.70 -7.29 -3.56
CA PHE A 46 -21.47 -7.40 -5.00
C PHE A 46 -20.40 -8.44 -5.29
N PHE A 47 -19.35 -8.49 -4.48
CA PHE A 47 -18.31 -9.50 -4.60
C PHE A 47 -18.20 -10.31 -3.32
N LYS A 48 -17.94 -11.61 -3.48
CA LYS A 48 -17.66 -12.52 -2.38
C LYS A 48 -16.16 -12.81 -2.40
N MET A 49 -15.46 -12.52 -1.31
CA MET A 49 -14.00 -12.53 -1.28
C MET A 49 -13.42 -13.91 -1.61
N GLU A 50 -14.10 -14.98 -1.23
CA GLU A 50 -13.75 -16.37 -1.54
C GLU A 50 -13.77 -16.71 -3.04
N LYS A 51 -14.37 -15.85 -3.88
CA LYS A 51 -14.30 -16.01 -5.35
C LYS A 51 -12.98 -15.52 -5.94
N ALA A 52 -12.18 -14.76 -5.21
CA ALA A 52 -10.86 -14.36 -5.66
C ALA A 52 -9.87 -15.52 -5.52
N ALA A 53 -8.97 -15.68 -6.48
CA ALA A 53 -7.84 -16.60 -6.35
C ALA A 53 -6.64 -15.95 -5.64
N LEU A 54 -6.44 -14.64 -5.86
CA LEU A 54 -5.32 -13.85 -5.38
C LEU A 54 -5.74 -12.40 -5.17
N LEU A 55 -5.36 -11.82 -4.04
CA LEU A 55 -5.43 -10.40 -3.74
C LEU A 55 -4.02 -9.80 -3.78
N ILE A 56 -3.84 -8.71 -4.51
CA ILE A 56 -2.56 -7.97 -4.58
C ILE A 56 -2.78 -6.58 -4.01
N PHE A 57 -1.99 -6.22 -3.00
CA PHE A 57 -2.02 -4.93 -2.35
C PHE A 57 -0.75 -4.16 -2.69
N ASP A 58 -0.89 -3.07 -3.43
CA ASP A 58 0.20 -2.13 -3.67
C ASP A 58 0.35 -1.18 -2.47
N GLU A 59 1.56 -0.76 -2.14
CA GLU A 59 1.88 -0.04 -0.90
C GLU A 59 1.23 -0.68 0.35
N CYS A 60 1.41 -2.00 0.49
CA CYS A 60 0.70 -2.82 1.49
C CYS A 60 0.95 -2.37 2.94
N HIS A 61 2.01 -1.62 3.19
CA HIS A 61 2.32 -1.01 4.49
C HIS A 61 1.19 -0.11 5.03
N HIS A 62 0.29 0.38 4.16
CA HIS A 62 -0.91 1.12 4.58
C HIS A 62 -1.89 0.30 5.43
N ALA A 63 -1.84 -1.04 5.39
CA ALA A 63 -2.67 -1.91 6.24
C ALA A 63 -2.41 -1.72 7.75
N LEU A 64 -1.27 -1.14 8.13
CA LEU A 64 -0.97 -0.78 9.52
C LEU A 64 -1.85 0.37 10.05
N GLY A 65 -2.43 1.18 9.16
CA GLY A 65 -3.33 2.27 9.52
C GLY A 65 -4.69 1.73 9.98
N SER A 66 -5.10 2.09 11.20
CA SER A 66 -6.31 1.51 11.82
C SER A 66 -7.60 1.74 11.02
N LYS A 67 -7.67 2.83 10.25
CA LYS A 67 -8.81 3.25 9.41
C LYS A 67 -8.57 3.05 7.91
N HIS A 68 -7.43 2.49 7.50
CA HIS A 68 -7.15 2.30 6.09
C HIS A 68 -7.97 1.13 5.54
N SER A 69 -8.54 1.28 4.33
CA SER A 69 -9.44 0.28 3.75
C SER A 69 -8.79 -1.10 3.61
N TYR A 70 -7.46 -1.17 3.39
CA TYR A 70 -6.72 -2.45 3.41
C TYR A 70 -6.87 -3.22 4.72
N ARG A 71 -6.81 -2.52 5.87
CA ARG A 71 -6.97 -3.18 7.17
C ARG A 71 -8.37 -3.76 7.33
N VAL A 72 -9.38 -3.05 6.87
CA VAL A 72 -10.78 -3.51 6.95
C VAL A 72 -11.02 -4.69 5.99
N ILE A 73 -10.44 -4.66 4.79
CA ILE A 73 -10.45 -5.80 3.86
C ILE A 73 -9.82 -7.02 4.52
N MET A 74 -8.65 -6.87 5.15
CA MET A 74 -7.96 -7.98 5.82
C MET A 74 -8.70 -8.49 7.07
N GLN A 75 -9.47 -7.62 7.75
CA GLN A 75 -10.38 -8.06 8.81
C GLN A 75 -11.48 -8.99 8.26
N ARG A 76 -12.11 -8.63 7.13
CA ARG A 76 -13.10 -9.50 6.45
C ARG A 76 -12.47 -10.80 5.97
N TYR A 77 -11.27 -10.73 5.42
CA TYR A 77 -10.47 -11.89 5.04
C TYR A 77 -10.28 -12.85 6.21
N SER A 78 -9.92 -12.33 7.40
CA SER A 78 -9.65 -13.14 8.58
C SER A 78 -10.89 -13.87 9.13
N GLN A 79 -12.09 -13.44 8.74
CA GLN A 79 -13.36 -14.07 9.10
C GLN A 79 -13.72 -15.25 8.18
N LEU A 80 -13.07 -15.37 7.01
CA LEU A 80 -13.30 -16.49 6.10
C LEU A 80 -12.70 -17.79 6.65
N PRO A 81 -13.32 -18.94 6.38
CA PRO A 81 -12.70 -20.25 6.60
C PRO A 81 -11.34 -20.34 5.89
N LYS A 82 -10.35 -20.97 6.53
CA LYS A 82 -8.98 -21.05 5.99
C LYS A 82 -8.90 -21.65 4.58
N ASN A 83 -9.82 -22.54 4.21
CA ASN A 83 -9.90 -23.18 2.89
C ASN A 83 -10.54 -22.29 1.81
N GLU A 84 -11.16 -21.17 2.18
CA GLU A 84 -11.83 -20.22 1.29
C GLU A 84 -11.06 -18.90 1.16
N GLN A 85 -9.98 -18.76 1.91
CA GLN A 85 -9.14 -17.56 1.88
C GLN A 85 -8.36 -17.48 0.56
N PRO A 86 -8.47 -16.38 -0.20
CA PRO A 86 -7.63 -16.17 -1.38
C PRO A 86 -6.15 -16.09 -0.98
N LYS A 87 -5.24 -16.33 -1.93
CA LYS A 87 -3.83 -15.98 -1.70
C LYS A 87 -3.70 -14.46 -1.55
N VAL A 88 -2.74 -14.00 -0.76
CA VAL A 88 -2.45 -12.57 -0.59
C VAL A 88 -1.00 -12.29 -0.98
N LEU A 89 -0.80 -11.20 -1.71
CA LEU A 89 0.52 -10.66 -2.05
C LEU A 89 0.54 -9.17 -1.72
N GLY A 90 1.45 -8.76 -0.84
CA GLY A 90 1.70 -7.35 -0.54
C GLY A 90 2.96 -6.87 -1.24
N LEU A 91 2.88 -5.75 -1.94
CA LEU A 91 4.01 -5.06 -2.55
C LEU A 91 4.21 -3.73 -1.83
N THR A 92 5.45 -3.40 -1.50
CA THR A 92 5.78 -2.09 -0.93
C THR A 92 7.26 -1.79 -1.15
N ALA A 93 7.58 -0.55 -1.52
CA ALA A 93 8.97 -0.12 -1.61
C ALA A 93 9.55 0.26 -0.24
N SER A 94 8.69 0.61 0.72
CA SER A 94 9.07 0.89 2.10
C SER A 94 8.12 0.24 3.09
N LEU A 95 8.68 -0.39 4.11
CA LEU A 95 7.91 -0.96 5.23
C LEU A 95 7.65 0.09 6.32
N ILE A 96 8.30 1.25 6.23
CA ILE A 96 8.35 2.27 7.29
C ILE A 96 8.09 3.65 6.67
N ASN A 97 7.01 4.30 7.08
CA ASN A 97 6.66 5.66 6.63
C ASN A 97 6.96 6.75 7.68
N SER A 98 7.60 6.39 8.80
CA SER A 98 7.89 7.31 9.90
C SER A 98 9.27 7.04 10.52
N LYS A 99 9.80 8.01 11.26
CA LYS A 99 11.06 7.85 12.03
C LYS A 99 10.87 6.79 13.11
N THR A 100 11.08 5.53 12.73
CA THR A 100 10.92 4.39 13.62
C THR A 100 12.29 4.05 14.18
N PRO A 101 12.48 4.07 15.51
CA PRO A 101 13.73 3.61 16.11
C PRO A 101 13.93 2.11 15.79
N PRO A 102 15.18 1.64 15.61
CA PRO A 102 15.45 0.25 15.27
C PRO A 102 14.76 -0.77 16.19
N SER A 103 14.64 -0.45 17.49
CA SER A 103 13.97 -1.29 18.49
C SER A 103 12.48 -1.54 18.24
N LYS A 104 11.81 -0.71 17.44
CA LYS A 104 10.39 -0.87 17.08
C LYS A 104 10.18 -1.50 15.71
N LEU A 105 11.25 -1.69 14.92
CA LEU A 105 11.14 -2.19 13.57
C LEU A 105 10.58 -3.61 13.55
N GLU A 106 11.16 -4.53 14.33
CA GLU A 106 10.71 -5.92 14.40
C GLU A 106 9.22 -6.04 14.72
N GLN A 107 8.74 -5.27 15.71
CA GLN A 107 7.32 -5.24 16.08
C GLN A 107 6.42 -4.72 14.94
N LEU A 108 6.89 -3.75 14.15
CA LEU A 108 6.13 -3.26 13.00
C LEU A 108 6.05 -4.29 11.89
N LEU A 109 7.15 -5.00 11.62
CA LEU A 109 7.22 -6.06 10.62
C LEU A 109 6.29 -7.22 10.99
N GLU A 110 6.40 -7.72 12.22
CA GLU A 110 5.53 -8.78 12.74
C GLU A 110 4.06 -8.37 12.68
N ARG A 111 3.74 -7.13 13.05
CA ARG A 111 2.37 -6.63 12.97
C ARG A 111 1.87 -6.56 11.52
N LEU A 112 2.72 -6.21 10.56
CA LEU A 112 2.36 -6.18 9.14
C LEU A 112 2.11 -7.61 8.62
N GLU A 113 2.99 -8.57 8.94
CA GLU A 113 2.83 -9.99 8.60
C GLU A 113 1.51 -10.56 9.13
N LEU A 114 1.23 -10.32 10.41
CA LEU A 114 -0.04 -10.74 11.04
C LEU A 114 -1.25 -10.08 10.40
N THR A 115 -1.16 -8.78 10.07
CA THR A 115 -2.27 -8.03 9.46
C THR A 115 -2.55 -8.50 8.03
N MET A 116 -1.51 -8.78 7.25
CA MET A 116 -1.62 -9.20 5.86
C MET A 116 -1.75 -10.73 5.70
N ASN A 117 -1.60 -11.49 6.79
CA ASN A 117 -1.53 -12.94 6.79
C ASN A 117 -0.51 -13.48 5.76
N CYS A 118 0.66 -12.86 5.74
CA CYS A 118 1.75 -13.11 4.79
C CYS A 118 3.11 -13.09 5.50
N SER A 119 4.14 -13.58 4.83
CA SER A 119 5.54 -13.41 5.24
C SER A 119 6.20 -12.28 4.45
N ILE A 120 7.02 -11.47 5.10
CA ILE A 120 7.78 -10.40 4.47
C ILE A 120 9.07 -10.97 3.89
N GLU A 121 9.29 -10.71 2.61
CA GLU A 121 10.52 -11.09 1.90
C GLU A 121 11.14 -9.84 1.29
N THR A 122 12.45 -9.69 1.47
CA THR A 122 13.23 -8.60 0.84
C THR A 122 14.05 -9.19 -0.30
N ALA A 123 14.07 -8.51 -1.45
CA ALA A 123 14.87 -8.94 -2.59
C ALA A 123 16.35 -9.08 -2.16
N SER A 124 16.86 -10.32 -2.17
CA SER A 124 18.22 -10.63 -1.70
C SER A 124 19.30 -10.21 -2.70
N ASP A 125 18.92 -9.98 -3.97
CA ASP A 125 19.85 -9.59 -5.02
C ASP A 125 20.11 -8.08 -5.01
N LEU A 126 20.86 -7.65 -3.97
CA LEU A 126 21.43 -6.32 -3.86
C LEU A 126 22.24 -5.93 -5.10
N VAL A 127 22.79 -6.88 -5.87
CA VAL A 127 23.59 -6.59 -7.06
C VAL A 127 22.71 -6.12 -8.21
N SER A 128 21.59 -6.81 -8.47
CA SER A 128 20.61 -6.38 -9.47
C SER A 128 19.90 -5.09 -9.06
N VAL A 129 19.52 -4.95 -7.79
CA VAL A 129 18.89 -3.71 -7.28
C VAL A 129 19.85 -2.53 -7.36
N ALA A 130 21.13 -2.71 -6.98
CA ALA A 130 22.13 -1.65 -7.10
C ALA A 130 22.50 -1.36 -8.56
N LYS A 131 22.41 -2.33 -9.47
CA LYS A 131 22.76 -2.11 -10.90
C LYS A 131 21.78 -1.17 -11.60
N TYR A 132 20.49 -1.28 -11.29
CA TYR A 132 19.43 -0.49 -11.95
C TYR A 132 18.85 0.61 -11.05
N GLY A 133 19.17 0.61 -9.75
CA GLY A 133 18.73 1.63 -8.80
C GLY A 133 19.51 2.94 -8.93
N ALA A 134 18.89 4.04 -8.51
CA ALA A 134 19.58 5.31 -8.34
C ALA A 134 20.68 5.16 -7.27
N LYS A 135 21.90 5.60 -7.58
CA LYS A 135 23.03 5.65 -6.63
C LYS A 135 23.36 7.10 -6.31
N PRO A 136 22.54 7.80 -5.50
CA PRO A 136 22.88 9.15 -5.08
C PRO A 136 24.19 9.13 -4.28
N ARG A 137 25.00 10.18 -4.45
CA ARG A 137 26.08 10.47 -3.50
C ARG A 137 25.48 11.30 -2.39
N GLU A 138 25.43 10.73 -1.20
CA GLU A 138 24.90 11.40 -0.01
C GLU A 138 26.05 12.09 0.74
N PHE A 139 25.84 13.37 1.07
CA PHE A 139 26.79 14.17 1.83
C PHE A 139 26.10 14.66 3.10
N VAL A 140 26.74 14.42 4.25
CA VAL A 140 26.35 15.02 5.53
C VAL A 140 27.26 16.21 5.75
N LEU A 141 26.71 17.42 5.66
CA LEU A 141 27.43 18.66 5.93
C LEU A 141 27.04 19.15 7.33
N GLU A 142 27.96 19.02 8.27
CA GLU A 142 27.83 19.60 9.59
C GLU A 142 28.39 21.03 9.57
N CYS A 143 27.52 22.01 9.82
CA CYS A 143 27.91 23.42 9.83
C CYS A 143 27.92 23.94 11.26
N GLU A 144 29.11 24.22 11.78
CA GLU A 144 29.26 24.97 13.03
C GLU A 144 29.23 26.48 12.70
N ASN A 145 28.29 27.21 13.33
CA ASN A 145 28.02 28.64 13.12
C ASN A 145 27.32 28.95 11.79
N PHE A 146 25.98 28.98 11.84
CA PHE A 146 25.10 29.31 10.71
C PHE A 146 25.19 30.81 10.35
N VAL A 147 26.22 31.19 9.57
CA VAL A 147 26.34 32.54 8.98
C VAL A 147 25.59 32.55 7.65
N TYR A 148 24.44 33.24 7.61
CA TYR A 148 23.59 33.34 6.41
C TYR A 148 23.44 34.80 5.98
N ASP A 149 23.29 35.04 4.68
CA ASP A 149 22.86 36.35 4.19
C ASP A 149 21.37 36.55 4.45
N GLN A 150 20.90 37.80 4.52
CA GLN A 150 19.50 38.11 4.78
C GLN A 150 18.57 37.97 3.55
N SER A 151 18.95 37.21 2.53
CA SER A 151 18.08 36.98 1.37
C SER A 151 16.80 36.26 1.76
N GLU A 152 15.74 36.55 1.00
CA GLU A 152 14.42 35.94 1.19
C GLU A 152 14.45 34.41 0.98
N ALA A 153 15.36 33.90 0.16
CA ALA A 153 15.56 32.47 -0.03
C ALA A 153 16.09 31.80 1.25
N ASN A 154 17.10 32.41 1.89
CA ASN A 154 17.68 31.89 3.13
C ASN A 154 16.69 31.96 4.30
N LYS A 155 15.88 33.02 4.40
CA LYS A 155 14.81 33.12 5.41
C LYS A 155 13.78 31.98 5.26
N LYS A 156 13.39 31.63 4.03
CA LYS A 156 12.48 30.50 3.77
C LYS A 156 13.11 29.16 4.16
N VAL A 157 14.35 28.91 3.77
CA VAL A 157 15.06 27.67 4.12
C VAL A 157 15.20 27.54 5.64
N LEU A 158 15.60 28.61 6.33
CA LEU A 158 15.67 28.65 7.79
C LEU A 158 14.33 28.40 8.47
N SER A 159 13.25 29.00 7.96
CA SER A 159 11.91 28.78 8.51
C SER A 159 11.50 27.31 8.45
N ILE A 160 11.95 26.57 7.44
CA ILE A 160 11.69 25.13 7.28
C ILE A 160 12.60 24.29 8.19
N LEU A 161 13.84 24.72 8.40
CA LEU A 161 14.82 24.00 9.22
C LEU A 161 14.56 24.17 10.73
N VAL A 162 14.10 25.35 11.16
CA VAL A 162 13.88 25.71 12.58
C VAL A 162 12.46 25.31 13.05
N SER A 163 11.52 25.07 12.13
CA SER A 163 10.15 24.61 12.45
C SER A 163 10.03 23.08 12.65
N ARG A 164 11.16 22.38 12.78
CA ARG A 164 11.26 20.93 13.03
C ARG A 164 11.84 20.63 14.40
#